data_AF-A0A077ZHF8-F1
#
_entry.id   AF-A0A077ZHF8-F1
#
_cell.length_a   1.000
_cell.length_b   1.000
_cell.length_c   1.000
_cell.angle_alpha   90.00
_cell.angle_beta   90.00
_cell.angle_gamma   90.00
#
_symmetry.space_group_name_H-M   'P 1'
#
loop_
_entity.id
_entity.type
_entity.pdbx_description
1 polymer ?
#
loop_
_entity_poly.entity_id
_entity_poly.type
_entity_poly.pdbx_seq_one_letter_code
_entity_poly.pdbx_strand_id
1 'polypeptide(L)'
;MAFKFKTFAAVGALIGSLALVGCGQDEKDPNHIKVGVIVGAEQQVAEVAQKVAKDKYGLDVELVTFNDYVLPNEALSKGDIDANAFQHKPYLDQQLKDRGYKLVAVGNTFVYPIAGYSKKIKSLDELQDGSQVAVPNDPTNLGRSLLLLQKVGLIKLKDGVGLLPTVLDVVENPKNLKIVELEAPQLPRSLDDAQIALAVINTTYASQIGLTPAKDGIFVEDKESPYVNLIVTREDNKDAENVKKFVQAYQSDEVYEAANKVFNGGAVKGCRSPVEPVQSTAPQPKAEPAKPKAPRATPVRIYTNAEELVGKPFRDLGEVSGDSCQASNQDSPPSIPTARKQMQINASKMKANAVLLHSCEVTSGTPGCYRQAFEQIGVIRSPYKEKFAVPRQPGLVKSANGELHLIAPYNQADAVRGLEAFSHLWILFVFHQTMEGGWRPTVRPPRLGGNARMGVFATRSTFRPNPIGMSLVELKEVVCHKDSVILKLGSLDLVDGTPVVDIKPYLPFAESLPDASASYAQSAPAAEMAVSFTAEVEKQLLTLEKRYPQLTLFIREVLAQDPRPAYRKGEETGKTYAVWLHDFNVRWRVTDAGFEVFALEPR
;
A
#
# COMPACT_ATOMS: atom_id res chain seq x y z
N MET A 1 -1.73 -83.63 -21.05
CA MET A 1 -0.26 -83.75 -20.89
C MET A 1 0.09 -83.26 -19.49
N ALA A 2 0.59 -84.15 -18.64
CA ALA A 2 0.95 -83.83 -17.26
C ALA A 2 2.39 -83.28 -17.23
N PHE A 3 2.54 -81.99 -16.96
CA PHE A 3 3.84 -81.40 -16.63
C PHE A 3 3.82 -80.96 -15.17
N LYS A 4 4.66 -81.63 -14.37
CA LYS A 4 4.79 -81.51 -12.93
C LYS A 4 5.50 -80.21 -12.56
N PHE A 5 4.82 -79.42 -11.74
CA PHE A 5 5.32 -78.30 -10.96
C PHE A 5 6.44 -78.71 -10.00
N LYS A 6 7.62 -78.07 -10.08
CA LYS A 6 8.51 -77.80 -8.94
C LYS A 6 9.52 -76.70 -9.32
N THR A 7 9.39 -75.52 -8.71
CA THR A 7 10.50 -74.71 -8.15
C THR A 7 9.92 -73.44 -7.52
N PHE A 8 9.85 -73.41 -6.19
CA PHE A 8 9.65 -72.20 -5.40
C PHE A 8 10.95 -71.39 -5.44
N ALA A 9 10.97 -70.28 -6.17
CA ALA A 9 12.05 -69.29 -6.11
C ALA A 9 11.57 -68.07 -5.31
N ALA A 10 12.38 -67.71 -4.32
CA ALA A 10 12.10 -66.75 -3.26
C ALA A 10 11.67 -65.36 -3.79
N VAL A 11 10.56 -64.86 -3.25
CA VAL A 11 10.09 -63.48 -3.44
C VAL A 11 11.08 -62.54 -2.75
N GLY A 12 11.85 -61.81 -3.55
CA GLY A 12 12.76 -60.76 -3.11
C GLY A 12 11.98 -59.57 -2.55
N ALA A 13 12.16 -59.30 -1.26
CA ALA A 13 11.79 -58.04 -0.63
C ALA A 13 12.97 -57.06 -0.78
N LEU A 14 13.07 -56.37 -1.92
CA LEU A 14 13.99 -55.25 -2.07
C LEU A 14 13.28 -53.98 -1.60
N ILE A 15 13.64 -53.53 -0.39
CA ILE A 15 13.18 -52.30 0.23
C ILE A 15 13.65 -51.13 -0.64
N GLY A 16 12.72 -50.53 -1.38
CA GLY A 16 12.96 -49.35 -2.21
C GLY A 16 13.15 -48.11 -1.33
N SER A 17 14.41 -47.71 -1.17
CA SER A 17 14.80 -46.42 -0.59
C SER A 17 14.36 -45.29 -1.52
N LEU A 18 13.18 -44.73 -1.29
CA LEU A 18 12.71 -43.49 -1.93
C LEU A 18 13.61 -42.32 -1.47
N ALA A 19 14.61 -41.97 -2.28
CA ALA A 19 15.36 -40.74 -2.13
C ALA A 19 14.49 -39.55 -2.57
N LEU A 20 13.72 -39.00 -1.63
CA LEU A 20 13.03 -37.71 -1.76
C LEU A 20 14.06 -36.57 -1.72
N VAL A 21 14.71 -36.30 -2.85
CA VAL A 21 15.51 -35.08 -3.04
C VAL A 21 14.57 -33.98 -3.51
N GLY A 22 13.92 -33.31 -2.56
CA GLY A 22 13.00 -32.20 -2.80
C GLY A 22 13.31 -31.02 -1.89
N CYS A 23 14.41 -30.31 -2.15
CA CYS A 23 14.70 -28.98 -1.59
C CYS A 23 15.34 -28.12 -2.69
N GLY A 24 14.50 -27.52 -3.54
CA GLY A 24 14.92 -26.36 -4.34
C GLY A 24 14.98 -25.15 -3.42
N GLN A 25 16.12 -24.92 -2.77
CA GLN A 25 16.46 -23.60 -2.26
C GLN A 25 17.05 -22.83 -3.43
N ASP A 26 16.42 -21.72 -3.81
CA ASP A 26 17.00 -20.75 -4.74
C ASP A 26 18.37 -20.36 -4.20
N GLU A 27 19.42 -20.87 -4.83
CA GLU A 27 20.81 -20.58 -4.47
C GLU A 27 21.03 -19.10 -4.78
N LYS A 28 21.04 -18.24 -3.74
CA LYS A 28 21.35 -16.82 -3.92
C LYS A 28 22.77 -16.71 -4.43
N ASP A 29 22.95 -16.13 -5.61
CA ASP A 29 24.27 -15.86 -6.19
C ASP A 29 25.11 -15.01 -5.21
N PRO A 30 26.22 -15.55 -4.67
CA PRO A 30 27.05 -14.84 -3.70
C PRO A 30 27.77 -13.62 -4.30
N ASN A 31 27.73 -13.43 -5.62
CA ASN A 31 28.30 -12.29 -6.31
C ASN A 31 27.24 -11.33 -6.86
N HIS A 32 26.00 -11.41 -6.37
CA HIS A 32 24.96 -10.42 -6.67
C HIS A 32 24.41 -9.78 -5.38
N ILE A 33 24.08 -8.49 -5.41
CA ILE A 33 23.42 -7.77 -4.30
C ILE A 33 22.45 -6.71 -4.81
N LYS A 34 21.26 -6.63 -4.22
CA LYS A 34 20.30 -5.53 -4.47
C LYS A 34 20.45 -4.44 -3.42
N VAL A 35 20.73 -3.20 -3.83
CA VAL A 35 20.97 -2.08 -2.92
C VAL A 35 19.96 -0.95 -3.14
N GLY A 36 19.21 -0.61 -2.10
CA GLY A 36 18.28 0.52 -2.09
C GLY A 36 18.99 1.87 -1.93
N VAL A 37 18.72 2.81 -2.83
CA VAL A 37 19.29 4.18 -2.82
C VAL A 37 18.24 5.23 -3.19
N ILE A 38 18.44 6.48 -2.80
CA ILE A 38 17.53 7.58 -3.17
C ILE A 38 17.91 8.14 -4.53
N VAL A 39 16.91 8.38 -5.37
CA VAL A 39 17.09 8.96 -6.71
C VAL A 39 17.78 10.33 -6.64
N GLY A 40 18.67 10.59 -7.60
CA GLY A 40 19.42 11.85 -7.70
C GLY A 40 20.90 11.69 -7.35
N ALA A 41 21.45 12.62 -6.58
CA ALA A 41 22.89 12.68 -6.29
C ALA A 41 23.42 11.44 -5.55
N GLU A 42 22.66 10.88 -4.60
CA GLU A 42 23.07 9.65 -3.90
C GLU A 42 23.08 8.42 -4.82
N GLN A 43 22.14 8.33 -5.76
CA GLN A 43 22.16 7.32 -6.82
C GLN A 43 23.44 7.45 -7.67
N GLN A 44 23.84 8.65 -8.09
CA GLN A 44 25.05 8.86 -8.88
C GLN A 44 26.32 8.40 -8.13
N VAL A 45 26.39 8.64 -6.82
CA VAL A 45 27.48 8.12 -5.98
C VAL A 45 27.43 6.59 -5.90
N ALA A 46 26.24 6.02 -5.76
CA ALA A 46 26.05 4.57 -5.72
C ALA A 46 26.37 3.89 -7.06
N GLU A 47 26.18 4.54 -8.21
CA GLU A 47 26.59 4.04 -9.53
C GLU A 47 28.12 3.92 -9.63
N VAL A 48 28.86 4.86 -9.02
CA VAL A 48 30.33 4.72 -8.91
C VAL A 48 30.69 3.55 -7.99
N ALA A 49 30.00 3.39 -6.86
CA ALA A 49 30.21 2.24 -5.97
C ALA A 49 29.88 0.91 -6.66
N GLN A 50 28.83 0.85 -7.47
CA GLN A 50 28.48 -0.30 -8.32
C GLN A 50 29.62 -0.63 -9.29
N LYS A 51 30.20 0.37 -9.95
CA LYS A 51 31.34 0.16 -10.84
C LYS A 51 32.58 -0.36 -10.08
N VAL A 52 32.92 0.25 -8.95
CA VAL A 52 34.05 -0.20 -8.10
C VAL A 52 33.81 -1.63 -7.59
N ALA A 53 32.58 -1.96 -7.19
CA ALA A 53 32.19 -3.29 -6.74
C ALA A 53 32.41 -4.35 -7.83
N LYS A 54 32.01 -4.05 -9.07
CA LYS A 54 32.21 -4.91 -10.22
C LYS A 54 33.69 -5.08 -10.56
N ASP A 55 34.42 -3.98 -10.68
CA ASP A 55 35.80 -3.96 -11.17
C ASP A 55 36.79 -4.56 -10.16
N LYS A 56 36.63 -4.30 -8.86
CA LYS A 56 37.57 -4.75 -7.81
C LYS A 56 37.18 -6.06 -7.13
N TYR A 57 35.88 -6.35 -7.02
CA TYR A 57 35.39 -7.45 -6.19
C TYR A 57 34.55 -8.48 -6.95
N GLY A 58 34.35 -8.28 -8.26
CA GLY A 58 33.50 -9.13 -9.11
C GLY A 58 32.06 -9.19 -8.63
N LEU A 59 31.58 -8.14 -7.93
CA LEU A 59 30.24 -8.07 -7.35
C LEU A 59 29.31 -7.33 -8.32
N ASP A 60 28.25 -8.01 -8.75
CA ASP A 60 27.14 -7.40 -9.47
C ASP A 60 26.20 -6.71 -8.49
N VAL A 61 26.11 -5.39 -8.59
CA VAL A 61 25.25 -4.57 -7.72
C VAL A 61 24.05 -4.11 -8.54
N GLU A 62 22.85 -4.53 -8.17
CA GLU A 62 21.61 -4.00 -8.72
C GLU A 62 21.11 -2.85 -7.83
N LEU A 63 21.11 -1.62 -8.36
CA LEU A 63 20.59 -0.46 -7.64
C LEU A 63 19.07 -0.40 -7.78
N VAL A 64 18.37 -0.37 -6.65
CA VAL A 64 16.92 -0.17 -6.57
C VAL A 64 16.67 1.25 -6.08
N THR A 65 16.07 2.09 -6.90
CA THR A 65 15.89 3.50 -6.59
C THR A 65 14.56 3.76 -5.87
N PHE A 66 14.61 4.66 -4.89
CA PHE A 66 13.46 5.15 -4.14
C PHE A 66 13.40 6.69 -4.21
N ASN A 67 12.21 7.24 -4.07
CA ASN A 67 11.96 8.68 -4.08
C ASN A 67 11.64 9.25 -2.68
N ASP A 68 11.47 8.39 -1.68
CA ASP A 68 11.15 8.74 -0.29
C ASP A 68 12.03 7.98 0.72
N TYR A 69 11.99 8.41 1.98
CA TYR A 69 12.76 7.80 3.07
C TYR A 69 12.04 6.65 3.80
N VAL A 70 10.75 6.42 3.53
CA VAL A 70 9.91 5.45 4.26
C VAL A 70 10.06 4.05 3.66
N LEU A 71 9.96 3.93 2.34
CA LEU A 71 9.95 2.65 1.63
C LEU A 71 11.26 1.83 1.69
N PRO A 72 12.47 2.41 1.70
CA PRO A 72 13.70 1.61 1.62
C PRO A 72 13.89 0.61 2.78
N ASN A 73 13.50 0.97 4.02
CA ASN A 73 13.61 0.07 5.16
C ASN A 73 12.54 -1.03 5.15
N GLU A 74 11.34 -0.71 4.65
CA GLU A 74 10.29 -1.71 4.46
C GLU A 74 10.72 -2.75 3.42
N ALA A 75 11.25 -2.30 2.28
CA ALA A 75 11.79 -3.17 1.24
C ALA A 75 12.95 -4.04 1.75
N LEU A 76 13.88 -3.45 2.51
CA LEU A 76 15.00 -4.18 3.12
C LEU A 76 14.52 -5.24 4.12
N SER A 77 13.58 -4.88 4.99
CA SER A 77 13.01 -5.80 5.99
C SER A 77 12.22 -6.93 5.34
N LYS A 78 11.58 -6.71 4.19
CA LYS A 78 10.83 -7.72 3.44
C LYS A 78 11.72 -8.66 2.61
N GLY A 79 12.99 -8.29 2.41
CA GLY A 79 13.91 -9.04 1.58
C GLY A 79 13.84 -8.70 0.08
N ASP A 80 13.15 -7.61 -0.29
CA ASP A 80 13.08 -7.13 -1.68
C ASP A 80 14.42 -6.52 -2.13
N ILE A 81 15.21 -6.01 -1.18
CA ILE A 81 16.61 -5.58 -1.33
C ILE A 81 17.47 -6.21 -0.23
N ASP A 82 18.79 -6.27 -0.43
CA ASP A 82 19.74 -6.92 0.49
C ASP A 82 20.50 -5.94 1.39
N ALA A 83 20.67 -4.69 0.92
CA ALA A 83 21.19 -3.57 1.68
C ALA A 83 20.50 -2.25 1.25
N ASN A 84 20.64 -1.18 2.03
CA ASN A 84 20.33 0.17 1.60
C ASN A 84 21.40 1.16 2.09
N ALA A 85 21.53 2.30 1.41
CA ALA A 85 22.51 3.34 1.73
C ALA A 85 21.89 4.74 1.56
N PHE A 86 21.12 5.20 2.57
CA PHE A 86 20.39 6.48 2.48
C PHE A 86 20.12 7.19 3.81
N GLN A 87 20.26 6.50 4.94
CA GLN A 87 19.75 6.97 6.24
C GLN A 87 20.87 7.13 7.26
N HIS A 88 20.70 8.04 8.21
CA HIS A 88 21.61 8.19 9.34
C HIS A 88 21.19 7.37 10.56
N LYS A 89 22.10 7.24 11.52
CA LYS A 89 21.90 6.44 12.75
C LYS A 89 20.64 6.83 13.53
N PRO A 90 20.34 8.13 13.81
CA PRO A 90 19.08 8.49 14.46
C PRO A 90 17.81 8.03 13.71
N TYR A 91 17.81 8.07 12.37
CA TYR A 91 16.68 7.63 11.55
C TYR A 91 16.50 6.12 11.65
N LEU A 92 17.59 5.37 11.54
CA LEU A 92 17.58 3.92 11.71
C LEU A 92 17.04 3.54 13.10
N ASP A 93 17.56 4.15 14.17
CA ASP A 93 17.14 3.84 15.55
C ASP A 93 15.64 4.10 15.76
N GLN A 94 15.14 5.22 15.22
CA GLN A 94 13.72 5.55 15.30
C GLN A 94 12.85 4.56 14.50
N GLN A 95 13.29 4.14 13.30
CA GLN A 95 12.60 3.12 12.51
C GLN A 95 12.59 1.74 13.19
N LEU A 96 13.69 1.34 13.83
CA LEU A 96 13.74 0.11 14.63
C LEU A 96 12.73 0.15 15.78
N LYS A 97 12.62 1.29 16.46
CA LYS A 97 11.66 1.50 17.56
C LYS A 97 10.21 1.48 17.08
N ASP A 98 9.89 2.21 16.02
CA ASP A 98 8.51 2.43 15.58
C ASP A 98 7.94 1.28 14.75
N ARG A 99 8.80 0.54 14.03
CA ARG A 99 8.37 -0.51 13.09
C ARG A 99 8.83 -1.91 13.50
N GLY A 100 9.65 -2.03 14.54
CA GLY A 100 10.15 -3.32 15.03
C GLY A 100 11.05 -4.06 14.04
N TYR A 101 11.63 -3.36 13.06
CA TYR A 101 12.49 -3.99 12.05
C TYR A 101 13.73 -4.64 12.69
N LYS A 102 14.30 -5.63 11.99
CA LYS A 102 15.55 -6.31 12.38
C LYS A 102 16.67 -5.92 11.43
N LEU A 103 17.03 -4.63 11.45
CA LEU A 103 18.04 -4.03 10.59
C LEU A 103 19.24 -3.58 11.41
N VAL A 104 20.42 -3.64 10.81
CA VAL A 104 21.69 -3.29 11.46
C VAL A 104 22.57 -2.48 10.50
N ALA A 105 23.29 -1.51 11.05
CA ALA A 105 24.31 -0.78 10.29
C ALA A 105 25.54 -1.68 10.09
N VAL A 106 26.04 -1.74 8.86
CA VAL A 106 27.23 -2.53 8.47
C VAL A 106 28.39 -1.67 7.95
N GLY A 107 28.15 -0.38 7.73
CA GLY A 107 29.17 0.56 7.30
C GLY A 107 28.66 2.00 7.31
N ASN A 108 29.58 2.96 7.24
CA ASN A 108 29.25 4.37 7.05
C ASN A 108 29.40 4.76 5.58
N THR A 109 28.65 5.79 5.18
CA THR A 109 28.84 6.51 3.93
C THR A 109 29.39 7.91 4.20
N PHE A 110 28.54 8.93 4.14
CA PHE A 110 28.90 10.33 4.24
C PHE A 110 27.94 11.07 5.17
N VAL A 111 28.42 12.16 5.79
CA VAL A 111 27.53 13.19 6.32
C VAL A 111 27.17 14.11 5.15
N TYR A 112 25.88 14.28 4.91
CA TYR A 112 25.33 15.29 4.03
C TYR A 112 24.66 16.36 4.90
N PRO A 113 25.33 17.50 5.17
CA PRO A 113 24.80 18.54 6.04
C PRO A 113 23.44 19.03 5.54
N ILE A 114 22.49 19.21 6.44
CA ILE A 114 21.19 19.83 6.11
C ILE A 114 21.36 21.36 6.12
N ALA A 115 20.59 22.08 5.31
CA ALA A 115 20.68 23.54 5.24
C ALA A 115 19.31 24.20 5.07
N GLY A 116 19.25 25.48 5.46
CA GLY A 116 18.12 26.36 5.18
C GLY A 116 18.31 27.07 3.85
N TYR A 117 17.27 27.04 3.00
CA TYR A 117 17.26 27.64 1.67
C TYR A 117 16.07 28.60 1.53
N SER A 118 16.21 29.64 0.72
CA SER A 118 15.11 30.51 0.33
C SER A 118 15.28 31.01 -1.10
N LYS A 119 14.16 31.23 -1.79
CA LYS A 119 14.09 32.02 -3.04
C LYS A 119 13.72 33.49 -2.80
N LYS A 120 13.36 33.87 -1.57
CA LYS A 120 12.79 35.19 -1.22
C LYS A 120 13.72 36.05 -0.38
N ILE A 121 14.49 35.43 0.49
CA ILE A 121 15.45 36.11 1.37
C ILE A 121 16.87 35.66 1.08
N LYS A 122 17.85 36.54 1.29
CA LYS A 122 19.29 36.25 1.12
C LYS A 122 20.02 36.08 2.44
N SER A 123 19.48 36.62 3.52
CA SER A 123 20.01 36.49 4.88
C SER A 123 18.87 36.33 5.90
N LEU A 124 19.20 35.87 7.10
CA LEU A 124 18.21 35.71 8.18
C LEU A 124 17.62 37.04 8.67
N ASP A 125 18.31 38.16 8.46
CA ASP A 125 17.83 39.50 8.84
C ASP A 125 16.61 39.93 8.02
N GLU A 126 16.48 39.41 6.79
CA GLU A 126 15.34 39.66 5.90
C GLU A 126 14.10 38.82 6.26
N LEU A 127 14.23 37.83 7.17
CA LEU A 127 13.12 36.98 7.59
C LEU A 127 12.13 37.79 8.44
N GLN A 128 10.93 37.99 7.91
CA GLN A 128 9.87 38.78 8.55
C GLN A 128 9.17 38.01 9.67
N ASP A 129 8.60 38.74 10.62
CA ASP A 129 7.76 38.15 11.66
C ASP A 129 6.53 37.46 11.07
N GLY A 130 6.15 36.31 11.61
CA GLY A 130 5.03 35.50 11.11
C GLY A 130 5.33 34.70 9.84
N SER A 131 6.56 34.79 9.29
CA SER A 131 6.98 34.04 8.10
C SER A 131 6.81 32.53 8.30
N GLN A 132 6.45 31.82 7.22
CA GLN A 132 6.39 30.37 7.26
C GLN A 132 7.76 29.76 6.95
N VAL A 133 8.15 28.76 7.76
CA VAL A 133 9.38 28.00 7.59
C VAL A 133 9.02 26.52 7.40
N ALA A 134 9.33 25.97 6.22
CA ALA A 134 9.09 24.57 5.93
C ALA A 134 10.20 23.68 6.51
N VAL A 135 9.83 22.56 7.11
CA VAL A 135 10.76 21.55 7.68
C VAL A 135 10.27 20.13 7.35
N PRO A 136 11.17 19.13 7.30
CA PRO A 136 10.77 17.72 7.16
C PRO A 136 9.91 17.28 8.35
N ASN A 137 8.93 16.40 8.08
CA ASN A 137 7.97 15.91 9.07
C ASN A 137 8.32 14.54 9.68
N ASP A 138 9.38 13.86 9.20
CA ASP A 138 9.84 12.64 9.87
C ASP A 138 10.48 13.00 11.22
N PRO A 139 10.31 12.20 12.28
CA PRO A 139 10.67 12.62 13.64
C PRO A 139 12.14 13.06 13.80
N THR A 140 13.05 12.42 13.07
CA THR A 140 14.49 12.64 13.23
C THR A 140 15.00 13.83 12.43
N ASN A 141 14.52 14.03 11.21
CA ASN A 141 14.88 15.22 10.44
C ASN A 141 14.11 16.45 10.92
N LEU A 142 12.87 16.31 11.41
CA LEU A 142 12.17 17.38 12.11
C LEU A 142 13.02 17.87 13.29
N GLY A 143 13.46 16.92 14.14
CA GLY A 143 14.34 17.22 15.26
C GLY A 143 15.65 17.90 14.83
N ARG A 144 16.30 17.36 13.80
CA ARG A 144 17.52 17.93 13.19
C ARG A 144 17.31 19.36 12.69
N SER A 145 16.19 19.63 12.01
CA SER A 145 15.85 20.96 11.51
C SER A 145 15.56 21.95 12.64
N LEU A 146 14.82 21.55 13.67
CA LEU A 146 14.55 22.40 14.84
C LEU A 146 15.83 22.73 15.61
N LEU A 147 16.74 21.76 15.78
CA LEU A 147 18.05 22.00 16.40
C LEU A 147 18.88 23.00 15.59
N LEU A 148 18.84 22.91 14.25
CA LEU A 148 19.52 23.86 13.38
C LEU A 148 18.90 25.26 13.48
N LEU A 149 17.56 25.37 13.48
CA LEU A 149 16.85 26.64 13.68
C LEU A 149 17.17 27.27 15.04
N GLN A 150 17.31 26.46 16.09
CA GLN A 150 17.75 26.94 17.41
C GLN A 150 19.18 27.48 17.35
N LYS A 151 20.08 26.76 16.69
CA LYS A 151 21.49 27.15 16.59
C LYS A 151 21.67 28.51 15.92
N VAL A 152 20.84 28.84 14.93
CA VAL A 152 20.86 30.14 14.25
C VAL A 152 19.98 31.20 14.94
N GLY A 153 19.45 30.92 16.12
CA GLY A 153 18.73 31.89 16.95
C GLY A 153 17.31 32.21 16.48
N LEU A 154 16.71 31.40 15.60
CA LEU A 154 15.33 31.63 15.12
C LEU A 154 14.27 31.14 16.10
N ILE A 155 14.58 30.11 16.90
CA ILE A 155 13.73 29.54 17.95
C ILE A 155 14.60 29.12 19.15
N LYS A 156 13.96 28.80 20.28
CA LYS A 156 14.59 28.12 21.41
C LYS A 156 13.75 26.90 21.78
N LEU A 157 14.41 25.77 21.99
CA LEU A 157 13.78 24.51 22.40
C LEU A 157 13.92 24.33 23.92
N LYS A 158 13.09 23.47 24.50
CA LYS A 158 13.25 23.01 25.89
C LYS A 158 14.62 22.34 26.06
N ASP A 159 15.20 22.51 27.25
CA ASP A 159 16.41 21.78 27.62
C ASP A 159 16.16 20.26 27.67
N GLY A 160 17.16 19.46 27.31
CA GLY A 160 17.12 18.01 27.46
C GLY A 160 16.27 17.24 26.44
N VAL A 161 15.79 17.89 25.36
CA VAL A 161 14.98 17.27 24.29
C VAL A 161 15.75 16.26 23.41
N GLY A 162 17.08 16.23 23.51
CA GLY A 162 17.92 15.33 22.72
C GLY A 162 17.85 15.60 21.21
N LEU A 163 17.82 14.54 20.41
CA LEU A 163 17.81 14.61 18.94
C LEU A 163 16.40 14.52 18.31
N LEU A 164 15.35 14.42 19.13
CA LEU A 164 13.96 14.27 18.68
C LEU A 164 13.02 15.38 19.20
N PRO A 165 13.43 16.67 19.22
CA PRO A 165 12.47 17.72 19.55
C PRO A 165 11.35 17.80 18.52
N THR A 166 10.17 18.21 18.99
CA THR A 166 9.02 18.52 18.13
C THR A 166 8.73 20.01 18.16
N VAL A 167 7.81 20.47 17.31
CA VAL A 167 7.34 21.88 17.35
C VAL A 167 6.72 22.24 18.72
N LEU A 168 6.21 21.25 19.46
CA LEU A 168 5.67 21.41 20.82
C LEU A 168 6.76 21.68 21.88
N ASP A 169 8.03 21.51 21.52
CA ASP A 169 9.18 21.75 22.39
C ASP A 169 9.80 23.13 22.19
N VAL A 170 9.25 23.95 21.29
CA VAL A 170 9.65 25.35 21.13
C VAL A 170 9.12 26.19 22.31
N VAL A 171 10.03 26.81 23.06
CA VAL A 171 9.73 27.65 24.23
C VAL A 171 9.86 29.15 23.94
N GLU A 172 10.70 29.54 22.98
CA GLU A 172 10.80 30.92 22.51
C GLU A 172 10.78 30.92 20.97
N ASN A 173 9.94 31.79 20.39
CA ASN A 173 9.80 31.97 18.94
C ASN A 173 9.67 33.49 18.67
N PRO A 174 10.77 34.26 18.76
CA PRO A 174 10.74 35.72 18.81
C PRO A 174 10.13 36.36 17.55
N LYS A 175 10.31 35.73 16.39
CA LYS A 175 9.73 36.16 15.12
C LYS A 175 8.34 35.57 14.85
N ASN A 176 7.73 34.85 15.80
CA ASN A 176 6.43 34.19 15.64
C ASN A 176 6.35 33.35 14.35
N LEU A 177 7.45 32.68 14.00
CA LEU A 177 7.55 31.89 12.77
C LEU A 177 6.52 30.76 12.79
N LYS A 178 5.91 30.50 11.64
CA LYS A 178 4.97 29.38 11.46
C LYS A 178 5.75 28.21 10.89
N ILE A 179 6.00 27.18 11.70
CA ILE A 179 6.67 25.97 11.24
C ILE A 179 5.67 25.11 10.46
N VAL A 180 6.00 24.77 9.22
CA VAL A 180 5.19 23.94 8.33
C VAL A 180 5.91 22.62 8.10
N GLU A 181 5.38 21.56 8.67
CA GLU A 181 5.94 20.21 8.55
C GLU A 181 5.47 19.56 7.24
N LEU A 182 6.40 19.21 6.37
CA LEU A 182 6.15 18.60 5.06
C LEU A 182 6.93 17.30 4.91
N GLU A 183 6.44 16.37 4.08
CA GLU A 183 7.25 15.23 3.67
C GLU A 183 8.51 15.71 2.94
N ALA A 184 9.67 15.13 3.26
CA ALA A 184 10.96 15.60 2.78
C ALA A 184 11.06 15.76 1.24
N PRO A 185 10.48 14.88 0.39
CA PRO A 185 10.44 15.08 -1.06
C PRO A 185 9.69 16.34 -1.53
N GLN A 186 8.80 16.90 -0.70
CA GLN A 186 7.99 18.08 -1.03
C GLN A 186 8.69 19.40 -0.68
N LEU A 187 9.79 19.36 0.08
CA LEU A 187 10.50 20.56 0.50
C LEU A 187 11.14 21.35 -0.65
N PRO A 188 11.78 20.74 -1.68
CA PRO A 188 12.33 21.50 -2.79
C PRO A 188 11.31 22.40 -3.50
N ARG A 189 10.11 21.88 -3.78
CA ARG A 189 9.05 22.65 -4.42
C ARG A 189 8.42 23.70 -3.50
N SER A 190 8.52 23.53 -2.18
CA SER A 190 7.99 24.50 -1.23
C SER A 190 8.69 25.87 -1.32
N LEU A 191 9.91 25.92 -1.87
CA LEU A 191 10.63 27.17 -2.12
C LEU A 191 9.92 28.09 -3.12
N ASP A 192 9.07 27.54 -3.99
CA ASP A 192 8.24 28.30 -4.94
C ASP A 192 6.89 28.73 -4.36
N ASP A 193 6.50 28.20 -3.20
CA ASP A 193 5.25 28.58 -2.54
C ASP A 193 5.34 30.04 -2.03
N ALA A 194 4.36 30.88 -2.38
CA ALA A 194 4.31 32.29 -2.01
C ALA A 194 4.26 32.53 -0.49
N GLN A 195 3.87 31.55 0.31
CA GLN A 195 3.79 31.65 1.78
C GLN A 195 5.06 31.19 2.49
N ILE A 196 5.83 30.27 1.90
CA ILE A 196 7.05 29.71 2.51
C ILE A 196 8.22 30.66 2.30
N ALA A 197 8.70 31.30 3.37
CA ALA A 197 9.80 32.25 3.31
C ALA A 197 11.16 31.54 3.32
N LEU A 198 11.25 30.36 3.92
CA LEU A 198 12.47 29.61 4.16
C LEU A 198 12.11 28.12 4.26
N ALA A 199 12.94 27.22 3.75
CA ALA A 199 12.77 25.78 3.94
C ALA A 199 14.09 25.14 4.37
N VAL A 200 14.05 24.30 5.41
CA VAL A 200 15.19 23.47 5.81
C VAL A 200 15.10 22.15 5.07
N ILE A 201 16.05 21.85 4.20
CA ILE A 201 15.94 20.75 3.22
C ILE A 201 17.14 19.82 3.32
N ASN A 202 16.89 18.51 3.43
CA ASN A 202 17.92 17.48 3.30
C ASN A 202 18.67 17.63 1.97
N THR A 203 20.00 17.53 2.02
CA THR A 203 20.84 17.67 0.83
C THR A 203 20.49 16.66 -0.28
N THR A 204 20.00 15.48 0.07
CA THR A 204 19.44 14.50 -0.88
C THR A 204 18.40 15.12 -1.81
N TYR A 205 17.45 15.88 -1.27
CA TYR A 205 16.36 16.51 -2.04
C TYR A 205 16.74 17.88 -2.59
N ALA A 206 17.55 18.67 -1.86
CA ALA A 206 18.03 19.95 -2.36
C ALA A 206 18.85 19.80 -3.65
N SER A 207 19.69 18.76 -3.72
CA SER A 207 20.52 18.48 -4.89
C SER A 207 19.71 18.13 -6.15
N GLN A 208 18.48 17.61 -6.01
CA GLN A 208 17.61 17.29 -7.16
C GLN A 208 17.17 18.53 -7.94
N ILE A 209 17.12 19.69 -7.27
CA ILE A 209 16.87 20.99 -7.90
C ILE A 209 18.15 21.83 -8.04
N GLY A 210 19.32 21.18 -7.96
CA GLY A 210 20.62 21.81 -8.17
C GLY A 210 21.10 22.72 -7.04
N LEU A 211 20.47 22.67 -5.86
CA LEU A 211 20.91 23.42 -4.68
C LEU A 211 21.95 22.64 -3.87
N THR A 212 22.94 23.34 -3.33
CA THR A 212 23.95 22.78 -2.45
C THR A 212 24.12 23.61 -1.17
N PRO A 213 24.41 23.01 -0.01
CA PRO A 213 24.59 23.78 1.22
C PRO A 213 25.65 24.87 1.11
N ALA A 214 26.80 24.57 0.49
CA ALA A 214 27.93 25.49 0.40
C ALA A 214 27.68 26.72 -0.47
N LYS A 215 26.86 26.59 -1.53
CA LYS A 215 26.59 27.67 -2.48
C LYS A 215 25.30 28.42 -2.16
N ASP A 216 24.24 27.69 -1.82
CA ASP A 216 22.88 28.20 -1.80
C ASP A 216 22.26 28.21 -0.38
N GLY A 217 22.94 27.61 0.61
CA GLY A 217 22.46 27.56 1.99
C GLY A 217 22.60 28.91 2.69
N ILE A 218 21.50 29.44 3.23
CA ILE A 218 21.48 30.65 4.09
C ILE A 218 22.13 30.34 5.44
N PHE A 219 21.92 29.12 5.92
CA PHE A 219 22.62 28.55 7.06
C PHE A 219 22.74 27.03 6.88
N VAL A 220 23.83 26.45 7.36
CA VAL A 220 24.22 25.07 7.08
C VAL A 220 24.58 24.36 8.38
N GLU A 221 24.21 23.09 8.50
CA GLU A 221 24.66 22.22 9.58
C GLU A 221 26.20 22.06 9.57
N ASP A 222 26.80 21.96 10.76
CA ASP A 222 28.23 21.67 10.87
C ASP A 222 28.60 20.32 10.25
N LYS A 223 29.85 20.19 9.83
CA LYS A 223 30.40 18.95 9.30
C LYS A 223 30.50 17.87 10.38
N GLU A 224 30.77 18.26 11.62
CA GLU A 224 30.74 17.41 12.81
C GLU A 224 29.31 17.18 13.28
N SER A 225 28.72 16.08 12.81
CA SER A 225 27.29 15.83 12.93
C SER A 225 27.02 14.37 13.33
N PRO A 226 26.02 14.09 14.20
CA PRO A 226 25.60 12.71 14.50
C PRO A 226 24.84 12.06 13.34
N TYR A 227 24.59 12.80 12.26
CA TYR A 227 23.76 12.41 11.13
C TYR A 227 24.57 11.82 9.95
N VAL A 228 25.59 11.02 10.26
CA VAL A 228 26.32 10.23 9.23
C VAL A 228 25.39 9.17 8.64
N ASN A 229 25.29 9.13 7.31
CA ASN A 229 24.53 8.10 6.62
C ASN A 229 25.25 6.73 6.70
N LEU A 230 24.44 5.68 6.64
CA LEU A 230 24.83 4.32 6.92
C LEU A 230 24.50 3.41 5.74
N ILE A 231 25.29 2.34 5.61
CA ILE A 231 24.92 1.14 4.88
C ILE A 231 24.23 0.23 5.89
N VAL A 232 23.00 -0.18 5.58
CA VAL A 232 22.14 -0.96 6.48
C VAL A 232 21.73 -2.25 5.80
N THR A 233 21.77 -3.36 6.54
CA THR A 233 21.26 -4.67 6.08
C THR A 233 20.26 -5.23 7.09
N ARG A 234 19.60 -6.34 6.72
CA ARG A 234 18.96 -7.20 7.73
C ARG A 234 20.03 -7.82 8.63
N GLU A 235 19.66 -8.09 9.88
CA GLU A 235 20.53 -8.74 10.86
C GLU A 235 21.02 -10.12 10.38
N ASP A 236 20.19 -10.86 9.63
CA ASP A 236 20.52 -12.17 9.06
C ASP A 236 21.43 -12.12 7.83
N ASN A 237 21.66 -10.93 7.25
CA ASN A 237 22.44 -10.73 6.04
C ASN A 237 23.73 -9.92 6.29
N LYS A 238 23.96 -9.44 7.53
CA LYS A 238 25.05 -8.51 7.85
C LYS A 238 26.46 -9.05 7.59
N ASP A 239 26.62 -10.37 7.68
CA ASP A 239 27.91 -11.06 7.54
C ASP A 239 28.14 -11.65 6.14
N ALA A 240 27.20 -11.43 5.21
CA ALA A 240 27.28 -11.98 3.86
C ALA A 240 28.46 -11.38 3.07
N GLU A 241 29.14 -12.20 2.28
CA GLU A 241 30.34 -11.78 1.53
C GLU A 241 30.03 -10.68 0.50
N ASN A 242 28.86 -10.72 -0.14
CA ASN A 242 28.41 -9.66 -1.04
C ASN A 242 28.21 -8.31 -0.31
N VAL A 243 27.72 -8.32 0.93
CA VAL A 243 27.58 -7.12 1.77
C VAL A 243 28.95 -6.55 2.12
N LYS A 244 29.90 -7.38 2.55
CA LYS A 244 31.27 -6.94 2.86
C LYS A 244 31.94 -6.30 1.65
N LYS A 245 31.87 -6.96 0.49
CA LYS A 245 32.39 -6.43 -0.79
C LYS A 245 31.75 -5.10 -1.15
N PHE A 246 30.43 -4.95 -0.98
CA PHE A 246 29.74 -3.69 -1.25
C PHE A 246 30.19 -2.56 -0.29
N VAL A 247 30.30 -2.84 1.01
CA VAL A 247 30.81 -1.86 1.99
C VAL A 247 32.23 -1.41 1.63
N GLN A 248 33.12 -2.35 1.29
CA GLN A 248 34.49 -2.06 0.86
C GLN A 248 34.54 -1.23 -0.44
N ALA A 249 33.66 -1.52 -1.40
CA ALA A 249 33.56 -0.75 -2.63
C ALA A 249 33.04 0.68 -2.37
N TYR A 250 32.01 0.83 -1.54
CA TYR A 250 31.41 2.13 -1.23
C TYR A 250 32.35 3.04 -0.43
N GLN A 251 33.21 2.46 0.40
CA GLN A 251 34.18 3.19 1.22
C GLN A 251 35.51 3.47 0.50
N SER A 252 35.58 3.21 -0.81
CA SER A 252 36.78 3.46 -1.60
C SER A 252 37.00 4.96 -1.86
N ASP A 253 38.25 5.33 -2.15
CA ASP A 253 38.58 6.73 -2.47
C ASP A 253 37.90 7.20 -3.76
N GLU A 254 37.68 6.31 -4.74
CA GLU A 254 36.95 6.65 -5.97
C GLU A 254 35.50 7.08 -5.68
N VAL A 255 34.82 6.40 -4.75
CA VAL A 255 33.45 6.75 -4.36
C VAL A 255 33.43 8.05 -3.55
N TYR A 256 34.45 8.29 -2.72
CA TYR A 256 34.59 9.56 -2.03
C TYR A 256 34.82 10.73 -2.99
N GLU A 257 35.71 10.59 -3.97
CA GLU A 257 35.95 11.61 -4.98
C GLU A 257 34.69 11.90 -5.80
N ALA A 258 33.93 10.85 -6.13
CA ALA A 258 32.63 10.99 -6.77
C ALA A 258 31.63 11.74 -5.88
N ALA A 259 31.50 11.40 -4.61
CA ALA A 259 30.62 12.10 -3.67
C ALA A 259 31.03 13.57 -3.50
N ASN A 260 32.33 13.84 -3.36
CA ASN A 260 32.84 15.20 -3.26
C ASN A 260 32.55 16.03 -4.52
N LYS A 261 32.64 15.42 -5.71
CA LYS A 261 32.30 16.06 -6.98
C LYS A 261 30.79 16.28 -7.15
N VAL A 262 29.99 15.24 -6.93
CA VAL A 262 28.53 15.27 -7.13
C VAL A 262 27.87 16.27 -6.17
N PHE A 263 28.33 16.35 -4.93
CA PHE A 263 27.82 17.28 -3.93
C PHE A 263 28.60 18.59 -3.82
N ASN A 264 29.50 18.90 -4.77
CA ASN A 264 30.31 20.13 -4.80
C ASN A 264 31.02 20.45 -3.45
N GLY A 265 31.68 19.47 -2.84
CA GLY A 265 32.33 19.62 -1.53
C GLY A 265 31.41 19.41 -0.33
N GLY A 266 30.12 19.16 -0.55
CA GLY A 266 29.11 18.98 0.50
C GLY A 266 29.10 17.59 1.16
N ALA A 267 29.85 16.62 0.65
CA ALA A 267 29.95 15.28 1.23
C ALA A 267 31.15 15.19 2.19
N VAL A 268 30.92 14.82 3.44
CA VAL A 268 31.98 14.67 4.46
C VAL A 268 32.16 13.19 4.81
N LYS A 269 33.39 12.65 4.77
CA LYS A 269 33.67 11.25 5.14
C LYS A 269 33.22 10.96 6.57
N GLY A 270 32.45 9.89 6.75
CA GLY A 270 32.09 9.38 8.08
C GLY A 270 33.24 8.63 8.75
N CYS A 271 34.25 9.32 9.30
CA CYS A 271 35.46 8.71 9.87
C CYS A 271 35.29 8.02 11.25
N ARG A 272 34.07 7.78 11.75
CA ARG A 272 33.85 7.10 13.03
C ARG A 272 33.11 5.78 12.84
N SER A 273 33.77 4.64 13.10
CA SER A 273 33.10 3.34 13.22
C SER A 273 31.82 3.45 14.05
N PRO A 274 30.74 2.71 13.70
CA PRO A 274 29.45 2.81 14.37
C PRO A 274 29.66 2.69 15.88
N VAL A 275 29.31 3.75 16.60
CA VAL A 275 29.43 3.80 18.06
C VAL A 275 28.66 2.60 18.61
N GLU A 276 29.38 1.71 19.31
CA GLU A 276 28.79 0.55 19.96
C GLU A 276 27.59 0.99 20.81
N PRO A 277 26.49 0.22 20.79
CA PRO A 277 25.26 0.62 21.45
C PRO A 277 25.50 0.81 22.94
N VAL A 278 25.04 1.96 23.46
CA VAL A 278 24.90 2.19 24.91
C VAL A 278 24.15 0.99 25.48
N GLN A 279 24.84 0.22 26.32
CA GLN A 279 24.31 -0.98 26.97
C GLN A 279 23.09 -0.57 27.80
N SER A 280 21.90 -0.78 27.23
CA SER A 280 20.66 -0.84 27.98
C SER A 280 20.76 -2.08 28.85
N THR A 281 20.86 -1.89 30.16
CA THR A 281 20.82 -2.93 31.20
C THR A 281 19.40 -3.47 31.35
N ALA A 282 18.84 -4.01 30.27
CA ALA A 282 17.63 -4.83 30.32
C ALA A 282 18.05 -6.31 30.21
N PRO A 283 17.60 -7.20 31.12
CA PRO A 283 18.06 -8.58 31.17
C PRO A 283 17.81 -9.29 29.83
N GLN A 284 18.86 -9.92 29.30
CA GLN A 284 18.78 -10.72 28.07
C GLN A 284 17.76 -11.85 28.23
N PRO A 285 16.74 -11.96 27.36
CA PRO A 285 15.86 -13.10 27.33
C PRO A 285 16.61 -14.32 26.80
N LYS A 286 16.43 -15.47 27.47
CA LYS A 286 16.99 -16.76 27.08
C LYS A 286 16.63 -17.10 25.63
N ALA A 287 17.62 -17.65 24.92
CA ALA A 287 17.54 -18.05 23.52
C ALA A 287 16.32 -18.95 23.24
N GLU A 288 15.45 -18.47 22.36
CA GLU A 288 14.26 -19.18 21.89
C GLU A 288 14.52 -19.76 20.48
N PRO A 289 14.02 -20.97 20.14
CA PRO A 289 14.39 -21.69 18.93
C PRO A 289 13.82 -21.07 17.64
N ALA A 290 14.42 -21.47 16.51
CA ALA A 290 14.21 -21.01 15.13
C ALA A 290 12.83 -20.37 14.81
N LYS A 291 12.91 -19.11 14.36
CA LYS A 291 11.78 -18.20 14.05
C LYS A 291 10.82 -18.79 13.00
N PRO A 292 9.51 -18.92 13.32
CA PRO A 292 8.48 -19.13 12.31
C PRO A 292 8.32 -17.87 11.44
N LYS A 293 7.87 -18.07 10.19
CA LYS A 293 7.61 -17.01 9.19
C LYS A 293 6.89 -15.81 9.82
N ALA A 294 7.38 -14.60 9.50
CA ALA A 294 6.85 -13.33 9.96
C ALA A 294 5.31 -13.32 9.90
N PRO A 295 4.61 -12.97 10.99
CA PRO A 295 3.16 -12.98 11.02
C PRO A 295 2.65 -12.00 9.96
N ARG A 296 1.80 -12.52 9.06
CA ARG A 296 1.02 -11.69 8.14
C ARG A 296 0.28 -10.67 8.99
N ALA A 297 0.40 -9.39 8.66
CA ALA A 297 -0.51 -8.37 9.20
C ALA A 297 -1.95 -8.89 9.06
N THR A 298 -2.61 -9.09 10.20
CA THR A 298 -3.93 -9.70 10.25
C THR A 298 -4.88 -8.84 9.42
N PRO A 299 -5.55 -9.40 8.40
CA PRO A 299 -6.41 -8.62 7.53
C PRO A 299 -7.50 -7.96 8.36
N VAL A 300 -7.71 -6.65 8.13
CA VAL A 300 -8.79 -5.89 8.75
C VAL A 300 -10.12 -6.57 8.40
N ARG A 301 -10.75 -7.20 9.39
CA ARG A 301 -12.07 -7.79 9.25
C ARG A 301 -13.10 -6.70 9.41
N ILE A 302 -13.72 -6.32 8.29
CA ILE A 302 -14.92 -5.48 8.30
C ILE A 302 -16.10 -6.41 8.54
N TYR A 303 -16.67 -6.33 9.75
CA TYR A 303 -17.93 -7.01 10.08
C TYR A 303 -19.09 -6.24 9.46
N THR A 304 -19.81 -6.87 8.54
CA THR A 304 -20.94 -6.26 7.82
C THR A 304 -22.29 -6.42 8.51
N ASN A 305 -22.37 -7.32 9.50
CA ASN A 305 -23.55 -7.53 10.32
C ASN A 305 -23.19 -7.49 11.81
N ALA A 306 -23.93 -6.72 12.60
CA ALA A 306 -23.75 -6.60 14.04
C ALA A 306 -23.91 -7.95 14.78
N GLU A 307 -24.71 -8.87 14.25
CA GLU A 307 -24.94 -10.21 14.83
C GLU A 307 -23.66 -11.05 14.85
N GLU A 308 -22.74 -10.85 13.90
CA GLU A 308 -21.45 -11.55 13.86
C GLU A 308 -20.54 -11.16 15.02
N LEU A 309 -20.80 -10.01 15.65
CA LEU A 309 -20.06 -9.51 16.81
C LEU A 309 -20.63 -10.04 18.14
N VAL A 310 -21.88 -10.52 18.15
CA VAL A 310 -22.58 -10.92 19.38
C VAL A 310 -21.97 -12.22 19.92
N GLY A 311 -21.47 -12.17 21.16
CA GLY A 311 -20.91 -13.33 21.86
C GLY A 311 -19.45 -13.66 21.52
N LYS A 312 -18.83 -13.01 20.52
CA LYS A 312 -17.42 -13.23 20.19
C LYS A 312 -16.50 -12.68 21.29
N PRO A 313 -15.47 -13.44 21.71
CA PRO A 313 -14.38 -12.92 22.55
C PRO A 313 -13.70 -11.72 21.90
N PHE A 314 -13.31 -10.72 22.70
CA PHE A 314 -12.71 -9.48 22.20
C PHE A 314 -11.45 -9.73 21.35
N ARG A 315 -10.65 -10.74 21.71
CA ARG A 315 -9.47 -11.18 20.93
C ARG A 315 -9.79 -11.66 19.51
N ASP A 316 -11.01 -12.13 19.27
CA ASP A 316 -11.47 -12.59 17.96
C ASP A 316 -11.98 -11.42 17.10
N LEU A 317 -12.24 -10.25 17.72
CA LEU A 317 -12.73 -9.02 17.12
C LEU A 317 -11.59 -8.07 16.74
N GLY A 318 -10.42 -8.58 16.37
CA GLY A 318 -9.23 -7.78 16.12
C GLY A 318 -8.21 -7.99 17.24
N GLU A 319 -7.01 -8.44 16.88
CA GLU A 319 -5.95 -8.79 17.82
C GLU A 319 -5.67 -7.63 18.78
N VAL A 320 -5.91 -7.87 20.07
CA VAL A 320 -5.31 -7.06 21.12
C VAL A 320 -3.92 -7.64 21.33
N SER A 321 -2.93 -7.07 20.66
CA SER A 321 -1.53 -7.41 20.86
C SER A 321 -0.90 -6.45 21.87
N GLY A 322 -0.36 -6.99 22.96
CA GLY A 322 0.33 -6.24 24.02
C GLY A 322 0.33 -7.01 25.33
N ASP A 323 1.40 -6.89 26.10
CA ASP A 323 1.60 -7.64 27.35
C ASP A 323 0.47 -7.43 28.38
N SER A 324 -0.27 -6.32 28.29
CA SER A 324 -1.43 -6.04 29.14
C SER A 324 -2.65 -6.93 28.87
N CYS A 325 -2.68 -7.70 27.77
CA CYS A 325 -3.79 -8.62 27.45
C CYS A 325 -3.42 -10.10 27.57
N GLN A 326 -2.17 -10.43 27.90
CA GLN A 326 -1.79 -11.78 28.31
C GLN A 326 -1.99 -12.03 29.81
N ALA A 327 -2.52 -11.05 30.55
CA ALA A 327 -2.84 -11.24 31.95
C ALA A 327 -3.92 -12.33 32.06
N SER A 328 -3.49 -13.46 32.62
CA SER A 328 -4.29 -14.51 33.24
C SER A 328 -5.61 -13.96 33.79
N ASN A 329 -6.68 -14.77 33.79
CA ASN A 329 -8.05 -14.46 34.26
C ASN A 329 -8.18 -13.85 35.68
N GLN A 330 -7.11 -13.40 36.31
CA GLN A 330 -7.03 -12.72 37.57
C GLN A 330 -6.13 -11.50 37.35
N ASP A 331 -6.72 -10.41 36.86
CA ASP A 331 -6.47 -9.05 37.36
C ASP A 331 -7.47 -8.12 36.66
N SER A 332 -8.54 -7.81 37.39
CA SER A 332 -9.58 -6.89 36.95
C SER A 332 -9.27 -5.49 37.49
N PRO A 333 -8.99 -4.49 36.64
CA PRO A 333 -9.40 -3.13 36.95
C PRO A 333 -10.94 -3.11 36.89
N PRO A 334 -11.63 -2.52 37.88
CA PRO A 334 -13.07 -2.67 38.07
C PRO A 334 -13.84 -1.88 37.02
N SER A 335 -13.88 -2.37 35.78
CA SER A 335 -14.84 -1.92 34.75
C SER A 335 -14.89 -2.79 33.49
N ILE A 336 -14.14 -3.90 33.35
CA ILE A 336 -14.22 -4.76 32.16
C ILE A 336 -15.66 -5.20 31.82
N PRO A 337 -16.52 -5.58 32.79
CA PRO A 337 -17.93 -5.85 32.50
C PRO A 337 -18.66 -4.60 32.00
N THR A 338 -18.34 -3.42 32.53
CA THR A 338 -18.91 -2.14 32.10
C THR A 338 -18.43 -1.78 30.69
N ALA A 339 -17.16 -1.96 30.36
CA ALA A 339 -16.62 -1.75 29.02
C ALA A 339 -17.26 -2.71 28.01
N ARG A 340 -17.41 -4.01 28.36
CA ARG A 340 -18.08 -4.99 27.51
C ARG A 340 -19.57 -4.67 27.32
N LYS A 341 -20.27 -4.28 28.39
CA LYS A 341 -21.69 -3.90 28.33
C LYS A 341 -21.88 -2.58 27.57
N GLN A 342 -21.01 -1.60 27.78
CA GLN A 342 -21.00 -0.34 27.05
C GLN A 342 -20.65 -0.57 25.57
N MET A 343 -19.75 -1.51 25.26
CA MET A 343 -19.40 -1.88 23.89
C MET A 343 -20.56 -2.63 23.20
N GLN A 344 -21.27 -3.51 23.90
CA GLN A 344 -22.50 -4.14 23.40
C GLN A 344 -23.61 -3.11 23.17
N ILE A 345 -23.81 -2.19 24.13
CA ILE A 345 -24.76 -1.08 24.02
C ILE A 345 -24.37 -0.17 22.85
N ASN A 346 -23.12 0.22 22.72
CA ASN A 346 -22.65 1.11 21.67
C ASN A 346 -22.70 0.44 20.29
N ALA A 347 -22.35 -0.85 20.18
CA ALA A 347 -22.52 -1.61 18.94
C ALA A 347 -24.00 -1.71 18.54
N SER A 348 -24.90 -1.96 19.50
CA SER A 348 -26.35 -1.95 19.24
C SER A 348 -26.88 -0.56 18.87
N LYS A 349 -26.28 0.51 19.42
CA LYS A 349 -26.69 1.90 19.16
C LYS A 349 -26.15 2.47 17.85
N MET A 350 -24.92 2.10 17.45
CA MET A 350 -24.26 2.74 16.32
C MET A 350 -24.70 2.22 14.95
N LYS A 351 -25.45 1.11 14.86
CA LYS A 351 -25.90 0.52 13.58
C LYS A 351 -24.77 0.39 12.52
N ALA A 352 -23.53 0.30 12.98
CA ALA A 352 -22.36 0.38 12.11
C ALA A 352 -22.10 -0.96 11.44
N ASN A 353 -22.28 -1.01 10.12
CA ASN A 353 -22.12 -2.21 9.29
C ASN A 353 -20.69 -2.38 8.76
N ALA A 354 -19.69 -1.69 9.32
CA ALA A 354 -18.30 -1.88 8.89
C ALA A 354 -17.30 -1.30 9.88
N VAL A 355 -16.76 -2.13 10.78
CA VAL A 355 -15.71 -1.71 11.71
C VAL A 355 -14.33 -1.95 11.09
N LEU A 356 -13.54 -0.89 10.80
CA LEU A 356 -12.09 -1.07 10.65
C LEU A 356 -11.53 -1.25 12.06
N LEU A 357 -11.16 -2.49 12.37
CA LEU A 357 -10.47 -2.82 13.60
C LEU A 357 -9.01 -2.44 13.42
N HIS A 358 -8.64 -1.25 13.89
CA HIS A 358 -7.24 -0.92 14.06
C HIS A 358 -6.71 -1.67 15.29
N SER A 359 -5.48 -2.16 15.16
CA SER A 359 -4.64 -2.64 16.27
C SER A 359 -4.80 -1.71 17.47
N CYS A 360 -5.09 -2.30 18.63
CA CYS A 360 -5.22 -1.54 19.87
C CYS A 360 -3.83 -1.04 20.28
N GLU A 361 -3.47 0.19 19.94
CA GLU A 361 -2.32 0.86 20.52
C GLU A 361 -2.73 1.55 21.83
N VAL A 362 -1.98 1.24 22.89
CA VAL A 362 -2.17 1.81 24.23
C VAL A 362 -1.74 3.27 24.21
N THR A 363 -2.64 4.18 23.87
CA THR A 363 -2.48 5.59 24.21
C THR A 363 -3.18 5.83 25.55
N SER A 364 -2.39 6.09 26.60
CA SER A 364 -2.85 6.51 27.93
C SER A 364 -3.71 5.52 28.72
N GLY A 365 -3.14 4.38 29.15
CA GLY A 365 -3.55 3.65 30.37
C GLY A 365 -4.96 3.05 30.41
N THR A 366 -5.77 3.22 29.37
CA THR A 366 -7.12 2.67 29.24
C THR A 366 -7.18 1.97 27.90
N PRO A 367 -7.32 0.63 27.82
CA PRO A 367 -7.41 -0.07 26.54
C PRO A 367 -8.67 0.36 25.80
N GLY A 368 -8.52 1.33 24.90
CA GLY A 368 -9.53 1.76 23.95
C GLY A 368 -9.16 1.24 22.56
N CYS A 369 -9.93 0.30 22.03
CA CYS A 369 -9.88 0.02 20.60
C CYS A 369 -10.44 1.24 19.86
N TYR A 370 -9.56 2.03 19.24
CA TYR A 370 -9.98 3.08 18.33
C TYR A 370 -10.59 2.45 17.07
N ARG A 371 -11.92 2.52 16.97
CA ARG A 371 -12.69 2.10 15.80
C ARG A 371 -12.77 3.28 14.83
N GLN A 372 -11.97 3.30 13.77
CA GLN A 372 -12.27 4.13 12.61
C GLN A 372 -13.19 3.32 11.69
N ALA A 373 -14.46 3.19 12.05
CA ALA A 373 -15.45 2.53 11.19
C ALA A 373 -15.91 3.50 10.09
N PHE A 374 -16.05 3.01 8.87
CA PHE A 374 -16.80 3.72 7.85
C PHE A 374 -18.20 3.12 7.79
N GLU A 375 -19.22 3.96 7.76
CA GLU A 375 -20.61 3.52 7.76
C GLU A 375 -21.03 3.03 6.37
N GLN A 376 -21.83 1.97 6.31
CA GLN A 376 -22.50 1.59 5.07
C GLN A 376 -23.69 2.54 4.87
N ILE A 377 -23.66 3.32 3.80
CA ILE A 377 -24.75 4.26 3.49
C ILE A 377 -25.79 3.69 2.54
N GLY A 378 -25.44 2.62 1.82
CA GLY A 378 -26.35 1.98 0.88
C GLY A 378 -25.86 0.63 0.38
N VAL A 379 -26.68 0.02 -0.47
CA VAL A 379 -26.40 -1.27 -1.12
C VAL A 379 -26.72 -1.19 -2.61
N ILE A 380 -25.83 -1.74 -3.43
CA ILE A 380 -26.04 -1.85 -4.87
C ILE A 380 -27.01 -3.00 -5.16
N ARG A 381 -27.99 -2.71 -6.03
CA ARG A 381 -28.77 -3.70 -6.76
C ARG A 381 -28.29 -3.71 -8.21
N SER A 382 -27.83 -4.86 -8.69
CA SER A 382 -27.30 -4.98 -10.04
C SER A 382 -27.66 -6.33 -10.68
N PRO A 383 -27.53 -6.42 -12.02
CA PRO A 383 -27.75 -7.67 -12.73
C PRO A 383 -26.62 -8.69 -12.52
N TYR A 384 -25.47 -8.29 -11.96
CA TYR A 384 -24.33 -9.17 -11.77
C TYR A 384 -24.44 -9.92 -10.44
N LYS A 385 -24.68 -11.24 -10.45
CA LYS A 385 -24.86 -12.02 -9.20
C LYS A 385 -23.60 -12.66 -8.66
N GLU A 386 -22.51 -12.60 -9.43
CA GLU A 386 -21.19 -13.08 -9.04
C GLU A 386 -20.10 -12.21 -9.67
N LYS A 387 -18.86 -12.33 -9.19
CA LYS A 387 -17.72 -11.55 -9.71
C LYS A 387 -17.36 -11.89 -11.16
N PHE A 388 -17.61 -13.13 -11.55
CA PHE A 388 -17.27 -13.59 -12.88
C PHE A 388 -18.14 -12.85 -13.90
N ALA A 389 -17.52 -12.43 -15.01
CA ALA A 389 -18.12 -11.59 -16.05
C ALA A 389 -18.62 -10.19 -15.68
N VAL A 390 -18.41 -9.72 -14.44
CA VAL A 390 -18.55 -8.28 -14.16
C VAL A 390 -17.56 -7.51 -15.04
N PRO A 391 -18.00 -6.43 -15.71
CA PRO A 391 -17.10 -5.56 -16.46
C PRO A 391 -15.91 -5.16 -15.60
N ARG A 392 -14.71 -5.12 -16.19
CA ARG A 392 -13.51 -4.80 -15.41
C ARG A 392 -13.44 -3.34 -14.95
N GLN A 393 -14.24 -2.47 -15.55
CA GLN A 393 -14.40 -1.03 -15.30
C GLN A 393 -15.82 -0.64 -15.77
N PRO A 394 -16.43 0.44 -15.25
CA PRO A 394 -17.75 0.89 -15.69
C PRO A 394 -17.73 1.37 -17.15
N GLY A 395 -18.90 1.42 -17.80
CA GLY A 395 -19.06 1.92 -19.16
C GLY A 395 -18.81 0.92 -20.29
N LEU A 396 -18.31 -0.29 -19.99
CA LEU A 396 -18.05 -1.33 -21.00
C LEU A 396 -19.30 -2.09 -21.46
N VAL A 397 -20.31 -2.20 -20.58
CA VAL A 397 -21.61 -2.82 -20.85
C VAL A 397 -22.68 -1.78 -20.61
N LYS A 398 -23.18 -1.16 -21.67
CA LYS A 398 -24.05 0.03 -21.60
C LYS A 398 -25.50 -0.31 -21.27
N SER A 399 -25.92 -1.53 -21.59
CA SER A 399 -27.27 -2.03 -21.32
C SER A 399 -27.51 -2.43 -19.86
N ALA A 400 -26.44 -2.61 -19.07
CA ALA A 400 -26.53 -3.00 -17.66
C ALA A 400 -26.76 -1.78 -16.76
N ASN A 401 -27.99 -1.60 -16.31
CA ASN A 401 -28.31 -0.58 -15.30
C ASN A 401 -28.31 -1.19 -13.90
N GLY A 402 -28.13 -0.34 -12.89
CA GLY A 402 -28.21 -0.74 -11.49
C GLY A 402 -28.92 0.31 -10.66
N GLU A 403 -29.06 0.02 -9.38
CA GLU A 403 -29.66 0.95 -8.42
C GLU A 403 -28.82 0.98 -7.15
N LEU A 404 -28.65 2.16 -6.55
CA LEU A 404 -28.11 2.29 -5.21
C LEU A 404 -29.26 2.60 -4.25
N HIS A 405 -29.55 1.64 -3.37
CA HIS A 405 -30.56 1.77 -2.33
C HIS A 405 -29.89 2.30 -1.08
N LEU A 406 -30.18 3.54 -0.69
CA LEU A 406 -29.68 4.09 0.57
C LEU A 406 -30.39 3.42 1.75
N ILE A 407 -29.65 3.19 2.83
CA ILE A 407 -30.17 2.56 4.05
C ILE A 407 -30.30 3.57 5.18
N ALA A 408 -31.16 3.29 6.16
CA ALA A 408 -31.36 4.19 7.29
C ALA A 408 -30.09 4.30 8.17
N PRO A 409 -29.73 5.51 8.66
CA PRO A 409 -30.49 6.76 8.58
C PRO A 409 -30.21 7.62 7.33
N TYR A 410 -29.44 7.13 6.36
CA TYR A 410 -28.97 7.90 5.19
C TYR A 410 -29.99 7.97 4.05
N ASN A 411 -31.07 7.18 4.11
CA ASN A 411 -32.19 7.17 3.18
C ASN A 411 -33.14 8.37 3.34
N GLN A 412 -32.61 9.57 3.58
CA GLN A 412 -33.36 10.81 3.72
C GLN A 412 -33.26 11.64 2.44
N ALA A 413 -34.38 12.22 1.98
CA ALA A 413 -34.40 13.04 0.77
C ALA A 413 -33.42 14.24 0.85
N ASP A 414 -33.25 14.82 2.04
CA ASP A 414 -32.31 15.92 2.26
C ASP A 414 -30.85 15.53 2.01
N ALA A 415 -30.47 14.25 2.20
CA ALA A 415 -29.11 13.76 1.99
C ALA A 415 -28.71 13.71 0.50
N VAL A 416 -29.68 13.67 -0.41
CA VAL A 416 -29.47 13.60 -1.87
C VAL A 416 -29.96 14.84 -2.60
N ARG A 417 -30.37 15.89 -1.86
CA ARG A 417 -30.89 17.12 -2.45
C ARG A 417 -29.84 17.78 -3.34
N GLY A 418 -30.23 18.06 -4.59
CA GLY A 418 -29.35 18.68 -5.60
C GLY A 418 -28.46 17.68 -6.35
N LEU A 419 -28.48 16.39 -5.99
CA LEU A 419 -27.69 15.37 -6.68
C LEU A 419 -28.13 15.19 -8.15
N GLU A 420 -29.41 15.42 -8.45
CA GLU A 420 -29.98 15.42 -9.81
C GLU A 420 -29.35 16.46 -10.75
N ALA A 421 -28.67 17.48 -10.22
CA ALA A 421 -27.94 18.46 -11.03
C ALA A 421 -26.62 17.92 -11.60
N PHE A 422 -26.23 16.70 -11.25
CA PHE A 422 -25.01 16.03 -11.72
C PHE A 422 -25.36 14.83 -12.59
N SER A 423 -24.66 14.68 -13.72
CA SER A 423 -24.87 13.55 -14.63
C SER A 423 -24.17 12.27 -14.18
N HIS A 424 -23.11 12.38 -13.38
CA HIS A 424 -22.29 11.25 -12.94
C HIS A 424 -21.93 11.36 -11.47
N LEU A 425 -21.71 10.19 -10.85
CA LEU A 425 -21.34 10.03 -9.46
C LEU A 425 -20.12 9.13 -9.34
N TRP A 426 -19.23 9.47 -8.42
CA TRP A 426 -18.31 8.53 -7.82
C TRP A 426 -19.00 7.76 -6.70
N ILE A 427 -18.94 6.44 -6.79
CA ILE A 427 -19.40 5.52 -5.75
C ILE A 427 -18.18 4.87 -5.11
N LEU A 428 -17.99 5.09 -3.81
CA LEU A 428 -16.98 4.41 -2.99
C LEU A 428 -17.63 3.21 -2.31
N PHE A 429 -17.07 2.03 -2.52
CA PHE A 429 -17.69 0.77 -2.09
C PHE A 429 -16.68 -0.22 -1.52
N VAL A 430 -17.15 -1.28 -0.90
CA VAL A 430 -16.27 -2.34 -0.36
C VAL A 430 -16.29 -3.56 -1.26
N PHE A 431 -15.11 -4.11 -1.56
CA PHE A 431 -14.90 -5.40 -2.23
C PHE A 431 -15.26 -6.59 -1.33
N HIS A 432 -16.49 -6.57 -0.79
CA HIS A 432 -17.01 -7.48 0.23
C HIS A 432 -16.72 -8.95 -0.06
N GLN A 433 -16.88 -9.40 -1.31
CA GLN A 433 -16.67 -10.80 -1.65
C GLN A 433 -15.20 -11.23 -1.74
N THR A 434 -14.20 -10.34 -1.80
CA THR A 434 -12.76 -10.71 -1.81
C THR A 434 -12.04 -10.41 -0.51
N MET A 435 -12.73 -9.82 0.46
CA MET A 435 -12.16 -9.39 1.73
C MET A 435 -11.43 -10.51 2.48
N GLU A 436 -12.05 -11.70 2.54
CA GLU A 436 -11.48 -12.87 3.22
C GLU A 436 -10.16 -13.34 2.60
N GLY A 437 -9.92 -13.00 1.33
CA GLY A 437 -8.68 -13.34 0.63
C GLY A 437 -7.45 -12.58 1.13
N GLY A 438 -7.65 -11.53 1.94
CA GLY A 438 -6.60 -10.65 2.44
C GLY A 438 -5.93 -9.81 1.34
N TRP A 439 -5.06 -8.89 1.75
CA TRP A 439 -4.35 -8.04 0.81
C TRP A 439 -3.07 -8.70 0.26
N ARG A 440 -2.58 -8.20 -0.88
CA ARG A 440 -1.30 -8.63 -1.46
C ARG A 440 -0.51 -7.40 -1.90
N PRO A 441 0.82 -7.33 -1.67
CA PRO A 441 1.62 -6.18 -2.09
C PRO A 441 1.74 -6.07 -3.61
N THR A 442 1.66 -7.21 -4.31
CA THR A 442 1.66 -7.26 -5.77
C THR A 442 0.58 -8.19 -6.30
N VAL A 443 0.05 -7.84 -7.47
CA VAL A 443 -1.04 -8.54 -8.18
C VAL A 443 -0.68 -8.68 -9.66
N ARG A 444 -1.43 -9.48 -10.42
CA ARG A 444 -1.18 -9.68 -11.86
C ARG A 444 -2.34 -9.13 -12.69
N PRO A 445 -2.25 -7.87 -13.18
CA PRO A 445 -3.31 -7.26 -13.97
C PRO A 445 -3.61 -8.08 -15.24
N PRO A 446 -4.88 -8.41 -15.51
CA PRO A 446 -5.27 -9.14 -16.71
C PRO A 446 -4.92 -8.40 -18.02
N ARG A 447 -4.86 -7.07 -18.00
CA ARG A 447 -4.46 -6.25 -19.17
C ARG A 447 -2.98 -6.37 -19.53
N LEU A 448 -2.13 -6.87 -18.63
CA LEU A 448 -0.72 -7.18 -18.90
C LEU A 448 -0.51 -8.67 -19.25
N GLY A 449 -1.55 -9.33 -19.79
CA GLY A 449 -1.55 -10.76 -20.09
C GLY A 449 -1.56 -11.68 -18.86
N GLY A 450 -1.59 -11.12 -17.65
CA GLY A 450 -1.60 -11.88 -16.39
C GLY A 450 -0.25 -12.47 -15.98
N ASN A 451 0.84 -12.17 -16.68
CA ASN A 451 2.19 -12.66 -16.34
C ASN A 451 3.00 -11.64 -15.52
N ALA A 452 2.88 -10.36 -15.84
CA ALA A 452 3.58 -9.29 -15.11
C ALA A 452 2.94 -9.01 -13.74
N ARG A 453 3.77 -8.83 -12.72
CA ARG A 453 3.32 -8.40 -11.38
C ARG A 453 3.43 -6.88 -11.28
N MET A 454 2.40 -6.26 -10.73
CA MET A 454 2.36 -4.83 -10.43
C MET A 454 2.10 -4.64 -8.94
N GLY A 455 2.67 -3.58 -8.35
CA GLY A 455 2.31 -3.15 -7.01
C GLY A 455 0.80 -2.92 -6.90
N VAL A 456 0.17 -3.36 -5.82
CA VAL A 456 -1.30 -3.32 -5.69
C VAL A 456 -1.86 -1.90 -5.83
N PHE A 457 -1.13 -0.90 -5.34
CA PHE A 457 -1.50 0.52 -5.45
C PHE A 457 -1.29 1.11 -6.85
N ALA A 458 -0.50 0.47 -7.70
CA ALA A 458 -0.41 0.78 -9.13
C ALA A 458 -1.54 0.13 -9.95
N THR A 459 -2.55 -0.45 -9.28
CA THR A 459 -3.68 -1.16 -9.91
C THR A 459 -5.00 -0.82 -9.22
N ARG A 460 -6.12 -1.18 -9.86
CA ARG A 460 -7.47 -1.18 -9.26
C ARG A 460 -7.89 -2.56 -8.74
N SER A 461 -6.94 -3.36 -8.24
CA SER A 461 -7.19 -4.71 -7.73
C SER A 461 -8.09 -4.70 -6.49
N THR A 462 -8.76 -5.81 -6.23
CA THR A 462 -9.59 -5.99 -5.03
C THR A 462 -8.81 -6.42 -3.78
N PHE A 463 -7.56 -6.89 -3.94
CA PHE A 463 -6.70 -7.41 -2.86
C PHE A 463 -5.86 -6.31 -2.18
N ARG A 464 -6.50 -5.22 -1.77
CA ARG A 464 -5.87 -4.02 -1.17
C ARG A 464 -5.96 -4.08 0.37
N PRO A 465 -5.06 -3.41 1.12
CA PRO A 465 -5.12 -3.38 2.59
C PRO A 465 -6.47 -2.91 3.12
N ASN A 466 -6.99 -1.83 2.54
CA ASN A 466 -8.37 -1.40 2.71
C ASN A 466 -9.13 -1.83 1.45
N PRO A 467 -10.11 -2.75 1.54
CA PRO A 467 -10.81 -3.33 0.39
C PRO A 467 -11.84 -2.36 -0.20
N ILE A 468 -11.43 -1.10 -0.40
CA ILE A 468 -12.25 -0.03 -0.96
C ILE A 468 -12.01 0.04 -2.47
N GLY A 469 -13.11 0.02 -3.21
CA GLY A 469 -13.19 0.30 -4.64
C GLY A 469 -13.85 1.65 -4.91
N MET A 470 -13.73 2.10 -6.16
CA MET A 470 -14.31 3.33 -6.64
C MET A 470 -14.82 3.12 -8.06
N SER A 471 -16.05 3.54 -8.34
CA SER A 471 -16.67 3.43 -9.67
C SER A 471 -17.31 4.75 -10.07
N LEU A 472 -17.12 5.14 -11.34
CA LEU A 472 -17.77 6.31 -11.95
C LEU A 472 -18.99 5.82 -12.71
N VAL A 473 -20.19 6.24 -12.28
CA VAL A 473 -21.46 5.79 -12.85
C VAL A 473 -22.32 6.98 -13.26
N GLU A 474 -23.10 6.80 -14.31
CA GLU A 474 -24.15 7.76 -14.70
C GLU A 474 -25.28 7.74 -13.67
N LEU A 475 -25.74 8.91 -13.24
CA LEU A 475 -26.96 9.08 -12.47
C LEU A 475 -28.13 9.33 -13.42
N LYS A 476 -29.10 8.42 -13.43
CA LYS A 476 -30.28 8.52 -14.29
C LYS A 476 -31.46 9.18 -13.60
N GLU A 477 -31.68 8.86 -12.34
CA GLU A 477 -32.84 9.34 -11.58
C GLU A 477 -32.58 9.23 -10.07
N VAL A 478 -33.10 10.16 -9.28
CA VAL A 478 -33.16 10.08 -7.82
C VAL A 478 -34.62 9.86 -7.43
N VAL A 479 -34.93 8.68 -6.88
CA VAL A 479 -36.29 8.33 -6.46
C VAL A 479 -36.37 8.43 -4.94
N CYS A 480 -37.13 9.42 -4.47
CA CYS A 480 -37.43 9.59 -3.04
C CYS A 480 -38.87 9.19 -2.76
N HIS A 481 -39.05 8.18 -1.91
CA HIS A 481 -40.31 7.86 -1.25
C HIS A 481 -40.17 8.06 0.26
N LYS A 482 -41.28 8.02 0.99
CA LYS A 482 -41.35 8.37 2.43
C LYS A 482 -40.25 7.71 3.27
N ASP A 483 -39.93 6.45 3.00
CA ASP A 483 -38.96 5.65 3.76
C ASP A 483 -37.84 5.05 2.89
N SER A 484 -37.65 5.53 1.66
CA SER A 484 -36.62 5.00 0.75
C SER A 484 -36.06 6.05 -0.19
N VAL A 485 -34.74 6.06 -0.37
CA VAL A 485 -34.05 6.85 -1.38
C VAL A 485 -33.26 5.89 -2.27
N ILE A 486 -33.57 5.90 -3.57
CA ILE A 486 -32.96 5.02 -4.57
C ILE A 486 -32.36 5.89 -5.67
N LEU A 487 -31.08 5.70 -5.96
CA LEU A 487 -30.42 6.30 -7.13
C LEU A 487 -30.44 5.28 -8.26
N LYS A 488 -31.14 5.57 -9.36
CA LYS A 488 -31.07 4.75 -10.57
C LYS A 488 -29.79 5.10 -11.33
N LEU A 489 -29.00 4.09 -11.62
CA LEU A 489 -27.66 4.23 -12.19
C LEU A 489 -27.62 3.64 -13.60
N GLY A 490 -26.78 4.22 -14.45
CA GLY A 490 -26.45 3.66 -15.76
C GLY A 490 -25.49 2.46 -15.66
N SER A 491 -24.58 2.36 -16.65
CA SER A 491 -23.55 1.33 -16.69
C SER A 491 -22.71 1.31 -15.42
N LEU A 492 -22.58 0.13 -14.81
CA LEU A 492 -21.81 -0.09 -13.57
C LEU A 492 -21.03 -1.41 -13.61
N ASP A 493 -20.04 -1.54 -12.75
CA ASP A 493 -19.12 -2.68 -12.63
C ASP A 493 -19.17 -3.32 -11.23
N LEU A 494 -20.35 -3.34 -10.62
CA LEU A 494 -20.54 -3.74 -9.22
C LEU A 494 -21.44 -4.96 -9.11
N VAL A 495 -21.04 -5.94 -8.30
CA VAL A 495 -21.85 -7.13 -7.99
C VAL A 495 -23.04 -6.73 -7.13
N ASP A 496 -24.17 -7.40 -7.31
CA ASP A 496 -25.36 -7.25 -6.50
C ASP A 496 -25.04 -7.46 -5.01
N GLY A 497 -25.58 -6.60 -4.16
CA GLY A 497 -25.30 -6.60 -2.72
C GLY A 497 -24.03 -5.85 -2.32
N THR A 498 -23.31 -5.23 -3.27
CA THR A 498 -22.09 -4.45 -2.94
C THR A 498 -22.43 -3.31 -1.96
N PRO A 499 -21.80 -3.26 -0.77
CA PRO A 499 -22.02 -2.19 0.20
C PRO A 499 -21.31 -0.91 -0.23
N VAL A 500 -22.01 0.21 -0.14
CA VAL A 500 -21.50 1.55 -0.48
C VAL A 500 -21.20 2.33 0.79
N VAL A 501 -20.06 3.01 0.78
CA VAL A 501 -19.53 3.80 1.90
C VAL A 501 -19.75 5.29 1.68
N ASP A 502 -19.61 5.78 0.45
CA ASP A 502 -19.73 7.20 0.14
C ASP A 502 -20.12 7.45 -1.32
N ILE A 503 -20.72 8.61 -1.59
CA ILE A 503 -21.15 9.07 -2.92
C ILE A 503 -20.63 10.48 -3.10
N LYS A 504 -19.97 10.76 -4.24
CA LYS A 504 -19.52 12.12 -4.58
C LYS A 504 -20.01 12.50 -5.97
N PRO A 505 -20.51 13.74 -6.16
CA PRO A 505 -20.81 14.22 -7.50
C PRO A 505 -19.53 14.33 -8.32
N TYR A 506 -19.60 13.98 -9.61
CA TYR A 506 -18.50 14.15 -10.54
C TYR A 506 -18.34 15.64 -10.91
N LEU A 507 -17.11 16.16 -10.84
CA LEU A 507 -16.78 17.55 -11.13
C LEU A 507 -15.86 17.64 -12.35
N PRO A 508 -16.38 17.93 -13.56
CA PRO A 508 -15.58 17.93 -14.79
C PRO A 508 -14.33 18.81 -14.72
N PHE A 509 -14.40 19.99 -14.11
CA PHE A 509 -13.24 20.90 -14.04
C PHE A 509 -12.05 20.32 -13.25
N ALA A 510 -12.31 19.47 -12.26
CA ALA A 510 -11.28 18.88 -11.40
C ALA A 510 -10.85 17.49 -11.88
N GLU A 511 -11.73 16.78 -12.59
CA GLU A 511 -11.59 15.33 -12.82
C GLU A 511 -11.52 14.93 -14.30
N SER A 512 -11.87 15.83 -15.23
CA SER A 512 -11.75 15.58 -16.66
C SER A 512 -10.36 15.97 -17.14
N LEU A 513 -9.41 15.03 -17.06
CA LEU A 513 -8.03 15.19 -17.53
C LEU A 513 -7.81 14.37 -18.82
N PRO A 514 -8.18 14.88 -20.01
CA PRO A 514 -8.07 14.14 -21.27
C PRO A 514 -6.62 13.78 -21.65
N ASP A 515 -5.66 14.56 -21.16
CA ASP A 515 -4.22 14.36 -21.42
C ASP A 515 -3.53 13.47 -20.38
N ALA A 516 -4.29 12.87 -19.45
CA ALA A 516 -3.73 11.96 -18.45
C ALA A 516 -3.10 10.73 -19.11
N SER A 517 -1.90 10.36 -18.63
CA SER A 517 -1.14 9.22 -19.15
C SER A 517 -1.18 8.02 -18.19
N ALA A 518 -1.28 6.82 -18.76
CA ALA A 518 -1.25 5.57 -18.03
C ALA A 518 -0.29 4.58 -18.72
N SER A 519 0.46 3.81 -17.93
CA SER A 519 1.42 2.82 -18.46
C SER A 519 0.75 1.64 -19.17
N TYR A 520 -0.50 1.35 -18.81
CA TYR A 520 -1.39 0.41 -19.48
C TYR A 520 -2.82 0.92 -19.31
N ALA A 521 -3.78 0.34 -20.06
CA ALA A 521 -5.19 0.73 -19.99
C ALA A 521 -5.51 2.17 -20.44
N GLN A 522 -4.63 2.82 -21.23
CA GLN A 522 -4.87 4.17 -21.79
C GLN A 522 -6.20 4.26 -22.56
N SER A 523 -6.57 3.19 -23.27
CA SER A 523 -7.82 3.10 -24.02
C SER A 523 -8.73 2.01 -23.44
N ALA A 524 -10.04 2.15 -23.68
CA ALA A 524 -11.00 1.09 -23.41
C ALA A 524 -10.67 -0.16 -24.26
N PRO A 525 -10.85 -1.38 -23.72
CA PRO A 525 -10.71 -2.60 -24.51
C PRO A 525 -11.80 -2.66 -25.59
N ALA A 526 -11.46 -3.22 -26.75
CA ALA A 526 -12.42 -3.49 -27.80
C ALA A 526 -13.28 -4.73 -27.45
N ALA A 527 -14.60 -4.60 -27.62
CA ALA A 527 -15.58 -5.65 -27.36
C ALA A 527 -15.77 -6.53 -28.61
N GLU A 528 -14.72 -7.25 -29.01
CA GLU A 528 -14.64 -7.87 -30.34
C GLU A 528 -15.19 -9.29 -30.41
N MET A 529 -15.47 -9.92 -29.27
CA MET A 529 -15.93 -11.31 -29.27
C MET A 529 -17.36 -11.38 -29.82
N ALA A 530 -17.54 -12.06 -30.95
CA ALA A 530 -18.87 -12.30 -31.51
C ALA A 530 -19.66 -13.24 -30.59
N VAL A 531 -20.92 -12.89 -30.34
CA VAL A 531 -21.82 -13.67 -29.48
C VAL A 531 -23.08 -14.03 -30.25
N SER A 532 -23.31 -15.33 -30.41
CA SER A 532 -24.52 -15.91 -31.00
C SER A 532 -25.34 -16.66 -29.94
N PHE A 533 -26.58 -16.97 -30.30
CA PHE A 533 -27.52 -17.69 -29.45
C PHE A 533 -28.06 -18.88 -30.25
N THR A 534 -28.28 -20.02 -29.61
CA THR A 534 -29.00 -21.13 -30.25
C THR A 534 -30.47 -20.75 -30.45
N ALA A 535 -31.13 -21.33 -31.46
CA ALA A 535 -32.54 -21.03 -31.76
C ALA A 535 -33.48 -21.23 -30.55
N GLU A 536 -33.18 -22.20 -29.69
CA GLU A 536 -33.93 -22.43 -28.44
C GLU A 536 -33.76 -21.26 -27.46
N VAL A 537 -32.53 -20.78 -27.27
CA VAL A 537 -32.24 -19.63 -26.40
C VAL A 537 -32.85 -18.35 -26.96
N GLU A 538 -32.81 -18.13 -28.28
CA GLU A 538 -33.47 -16.96 -28.90
C GLU A 538 -34.98 -16.93 -28.63
N LYS A 539 -35.65 -18.09 -28.70
CA LYS A 539 -37.08 -18.21 -28.37
C LYS A 539 -37.36 -17.91 -26.89
N GLN A 540 -36.47 -18.37 -25.99
CA GLN A 540 -36.57 -18.07 -24.57
C GLN A 540 -36.38 -16.57 -24.31
N LEU A 541 -35.38 -15.95 -24.91
CA LEU A 541 -35.08 -14.52 -24.79
C LEU A 541 -36.25 -13.64 -25.21
N LEU A 542 -36.92 -13.94 -26.33
CA LEU A 542 -38.13 -13.21 -26.75
C LEU A 542 -39.24 -13.18 -25.69
N THR A 543 -39.34 -14.24 -24.89
CA THR A 543 -40.32 -14.32 -23.79
C THR A 543 -39.82 -13.57 -22.56
N LEU A 544 -38.53 -13.75 -22.21
CA LEU A 544 -37.90 -13.17 -21.03
C LEU A 544 -37.74 -11.64 -21.14
N GLU A 545 -37.56 -11.09 -22.34
CA GLU A 545 -37.40 -9.64 -22.55
C GLU A 545 -38.63 -8.82 -22.13
N LYS A 546 -39.82 -9.45 -22.07
CA LYS A 546 -41.01 -8.81 -21.51
C LYS A 546 -40.86 -8.46 -20.02
N ARG A 547 -40.07 -9.25 -19.30
CA ARG A 547 -39.79 -9.08 -17.86
C ARG A 547 -38.44 -8.41 -17.61
N TYR A 548 -37.44 -8.68 -18.46
CA TYR A 548 -36.08 -8.14 -18.37
C TYR A 548 -35.76 -7.39 -19.68
N PRO A 549 -36.16 -6.11 -19.82
CA PRO A 549 -35.85 -5.34 -21.01
C PRO A 549 -34.35 -5.35 -21.32
N GLN A 550 -34.00 -5.46 -22.60
CA GLN A 550 -32.60 -5.50 -23.09
C GLN A 550 -31.79 -6.75 -22.66
N LEU A 551 -32.42 -7.82 -22.16
CA LEU A 551 -31.69 -9.03 -21.72
C LEU A 551 -30.77 -9.61 -22.80
N THR A 552 -31.22 -9.68 -24.06
CA THR A 552 -30.39 -10.18 -25.17
C THR A 552 -29.16 -9.31 -25.40
N LEU A 553 -29.35 -7.99 -25.43
CA LEU A 553 -28.26 -7.02 -25.60
C LEU A 553 -27.28 -7.09 -24.42
N PHE A 554 -27.79 -7.20 -23.20
CA PHE A 554 -26.99 -7.31 -21.99
C PHE A 554 -26.09 -8.55 -21.99
N ILE A 555 -26.65 -9.73 -22.28
CA ILE A 555 -25.86 -10.96 -22.35
C ILE A 555 -24.80 -10.85 -23.45
N ARG A 556 -25.18 -10.32 -24.62
CA ARG A 556 -24.25 -10.09 -25.74
C ARG A 556 -23.11 -9.17 -25.32
N GLU A 557 -23.40 -8.00 -24.74
CA GLU A 557 -22.39 -7.03 -24.34
C GLU A 557 -21.44 -7.58 -23.26
N VAL A 558 -21.95 -8.33 -22.27
CA VAL A 558 -21.12 -8.97 -21.23
C VAL A 558 -20.16 -9.99 -21.84
N LEU A 559 -20.69 -10.89 -22.69
CA LEU A 559 -19.89 -11.94 -23.30
C LEU A 559 -18.91 -11.40 -24.35
N ALA A 560 -19.26 -10.30 -25.03
CA ALA A 560 -18.40 -9.61 -25.99
C ALA A 560 -17.10 -9.07 -25.36
N GLN A 561 -17.09 -8.84 -24.03
CA GLN A 561 -15.90 -8.41 -23.28
C GLN A 561 -14.90 -9.56 -23.02
N ASP A 562 -15.22 -10.79 -23.40
CA ASP A 562 -14.47 -11.99 -23.06
C ASP A 562 -14.19 -12.12 -21.56
N PRO A 563 -15.18 -12.57 -20.77
CA PRO A 563 -15.05 -12.65 -19.31
C PRO A 563 -14.07 -13.74 -18.85
N ARG A 564 -13.57 -14.60 -19.75
CA ARG A 564 -12.66 -15.69 -19.39
C ARG A 564 -11.38 -15.15 -18.74
N PRO A 565 -10.72 -15.96 -17.89
CA PRO A 565 -9.38 -15.62 -17.40
C PRO A 565 -8.41 -15.41 -18.57
N ALA A 566 -7.54 -14.40 -18.49
CA ALA A 566 -6.65 -14.02 -19.60
C ALA A 566 -5.76 -15.18 -20.11
N TYR A 567 -5.31 -16.06 -19.20
CA TYR A 567 -4.52 -17.24 -19.54
C TYR A 567 -5.30 -18.34 -20.28
N ARG A 568 -6.62 -18.21 -20.42
CA ARG A 568 -7.51 -19.14 -21.14
C ARG A 568 -7.95 -18.64 -22.52
N LYS A 569 -7.43 -17.51 -22.99
CA LYS A 569 -7.86 -16.93 -24.28
C LYS A 569 -7.54 -17.83 -25.49
N GLY A 570 -6.49 -18.65 -25.42
CA GLY A 570 -6.09 -19.59 -26.47
C GLY A 570 -6.63 -21.02 -26.28
N GLU A 571 -7.72 -21.22 -25.54
CA GLU A 571 -8.30 -22.55 -25.31
C GLU A 571 -9.06 -23.13 -26.51
N GLU A 572 -9.19 -24.45 -26.51
CA GLU A 572 -9.86 -25.27 -27.53
C GLU A 572 -11.36 -24.98 -27.66
N THR A 573 -11.83 -25.05 -28.91
CA THR A 573 -13.22 -25.03 -29.32
C THR A 573 -14.05 -26.09 -28.59
N GLY A 574 -15.26 -25.74 -28.16
CA GLY A 574 -16.22 -26.63 -27.48
C GLY A 574 -16.25 -26.50 -25.96
N LYS A 575 -15.26 -25.82 -25.34
CA LYS A 575 -15.28 -25.62 -23.89
C LYS A 575 -16.45 -24.76 -23.44
N THR A 576 -17.14 -25.20 -22.41
CA THR A 576 -18.32 -24.52 -21.85
C THR A 576 -17.98 -23.69 -20.62
N TYR A 577 -18.66 -22.56 -20.50
CA TYR A 577 -18.62 -21.64 -19.39
C TYR A 577 -20.04 -21.31 -18.93
N ALA A 578 -20.17 -20.79 -17.72
CA ALA A 578 -21.44 -20.46 -17.10
C ALA A 578 -21.27 -19.18 -16.26
N VAL A 579 -22.29 -18.32 -16.24
CA VAL A 579 -22.29 -17.09 -15.44
C VAL A 579 -23.69 -16.70 -15.00
N TRP A 580 -23.83 -16.28 -13.75
CA TRP A 580 -25.11 -15.80 -13.22
C TRP A 580 -25.35 -14.32 -13.53
N LEU A 581 -26.30 -14.07 -14.44
CA LEU A 581 -26.77 -12.74 -14.83
C LEU A 581 -28.28 -12.63 -14.59
N HIS A 582 -28.71 -11.60 -13.88
CA HIS A 582 -30.05 -11.50 -13.30
C HIS A 582 -30.41 -12.77 -12.52
N ASP A 583 -31.45 -13.48 -12.95
CA ASP A 583 -31.94 -14.71 -12.33
C ASP A 583 -31.61 -15.94 -13.19
N PHE A 584 -30.63 -15.83 -14.10
CA PHE A 584 -30.30 -16.87 -15.08
C PHE A 584 -28.83 -17.26 -15.03
N ASN A 585 -28.57 -18.56 -15.04
CA ASN A 585 -27.27 -19.14 -15.32
C ASN A 585 -27.10 -19.20 -16.84
N VAL A 586 -26.38 -18.23 -17.39
CA VAL A 586 -26.10 -18.11 -18.82
C VAL A 586 -24.96 -19.05 -19.15
N ARG A 587 -25.23 -20.09 -19.95
CA ARG A 587 -24.23 -21.08 -20.37
C ARG A 587 -23.85 -20.86 -21.83
N TRP A 588 -22.56 -20.75 -22.10
CA TRP A 588 -22.03 -20.57 -23.44
C TRP A 588 -20.84 -21.47 -23.69
N ARG A 589 -20.57 -21.73 -24.96
CA ARG A 589 -19.40 -22.47 -25.41
C ARG A 589 -18.54 -21.62 -26.33
N VAL A 590 -17.24 -21.88 -26.30
CA VAL A 590 -16.29 -21.30 -27.26
C VAL A 590 -16.46 -22.01 -28.60
N THR A 591 -16.67 -21.26 -29.66
CA THR A 591 -16.74 -21.72 -31.05
C THR A 591 -15.64 -21.03 -31.86
N ASP A 592 -15.35 -21.52 -33.06
CA ASP A 592 -14.37 -20.85 -33.95
C ASP A 592 -14.85 -19.44 -34.37
N ALA A 593 -16.16 -19.21 -34.34
CA ALA A 593 -16.78 -17.93 -34.68
C ALA A 593 -16.90 -16.97 -33.48
N GLY A 594 -16.66 -17.42 -32.24
CA GLY A 594 -16.81 -16.61 -31.03
C GLY A 594 -17.44 -17.39 -29.87
N PHE A 595 -18.44 -16.81 -29.21
CA PHE A 595 -19.19 -17.48 -28.14
C PHE A 595 -20.63 -17.77 -28.57
N GLU A 596 -21.09 -18.98 -28.31
CA GLU A 596 -22.48 -19.37 -28.54
C GLU A 596 -23.16 -19.68 -27.21
N VAL A 597 -24.19 -18.91 -26.86
CA VAL A 597 -25.05 -19.15 -25.70
C VAL A 597 -26.04 -20.26 -26.05
N PHE A 598 -25.97 -21.37 -25.31
CA PHE A 598 -26.76 -22.57 -25.59
C PHE A 598 -27.79 -22.93 -24.51
N ALA A 599 -27.74 -22.31 -23.33
CA ALA A 599 -28.77 -22.46 -22.31
C ALA A 599 -28.89 -21.22 -21.39
N LEU A 600 -30.12 -20.95 -20.95
CA LEU A 600 -30.46 -19.99 -19.90
C LEU A 600 -31.24 -20.73 -18.81
N GLU A 601 -30.56 -21.12 -17.72
CA GLU A 601 -31.20 -21.87 -16.65
C GLU A 601 -31.67 -20.91 -15.55
N PRO A 602 -32.96 -20.84 -15.20
CA PRO A 602 -33.44 -19.97 -14.13
C PRO A 602 -32.90 -20.43 -12.77
N ARG A 603 -32.70 -19.47 -11.85
CA ARG A 603 -32.21 -19.70 -10.49
C ARG A 603 -33.17 -20.46 -9.60
#